data_AF-A0A395GY38-F1
#
_entry.id   AF-A0A395GY38-F1
#
_cell.length_a   1.000
_cell.length_b   1.000
_cell.length_c   1.000
_cell.angle_alpha   90.00
_cell.angle_beta   90.00
_cell.angle_gamma   90.00
#
_symmetry.space_group_name_H-M   'P 1'
#
loop_
_entity.id
_entity.type
_entity.pdbx_description
1 polymer ?
#
loop_
_entity_poly.entity_id
_entity_poly.type
_entity_poly.pdbx_seq_one_letter_code
_entity_poly.pdbx_strand_id
1 'polypeptide(L)'
;MNISRSYSAARTPVLKNAAGPIDIILDEPTDTCAMAEEKAEEIIEAENERLDQLMIEFTRGFDPGIFADEIAYSLPKVLQDVFPGSYEHLLSMLYESDANMHATQVKLETWLLNRYPQILNKITERGETNITDETYFGAEIEILRKLLAYLRKETDKPVFWLNSRRASPTKARQQLEASIRVIELFKNDVMAAMRSDTEDRKIYNPLPVSMERTALLSIKQLRIDACKASLSWDGYMDSAIVLTSFFHAYKAYTCKHKPDKARAWGWLPPRGLTPPPLSAEKARVGDLTEWSFKINKNGVFDLLLKTALWLGLARGLPAVHLFCDVARLFTTHMPSKKANETYVRFLRHLTQTRVSIGGIKSAPPTPIPYKNKSEAKSNDDYFEDVWRSDKDLAKDLAKNLSLFDMNTTKDFKLATAPPRRSFRKKAQMIEQACVVEETFTDVWPQKDPLPPKAPSSSAAQRKPAPRPQNTQPDLLEQNEYVSVLNW
;
A
#
# COMPACT_ATOMS: atom_id res chain seq x y z
N MET A 1 33.17 68.27 50.57
CA MET A 1 34.46 68.89 50.26
C MET A 1 35.28 67.93 49.42
N ASN A 2 35.43 68.26 48.13
CA ASN A 2 36.60 68.15 47.26
C ASN A 2 37.80 67.21 47.54
N ILE A 3 38.25 66.60 46.43
CA ILE A 3 39.63 66.25 45.98
C ILE A 3 40.08 64.77 46.06
N SER A 4 39.94 64.12 44.88
CA SER A 4 41.01 63.54 44.03
C SER A 4 41.84 62.30 44.40
N ARG A 5 41.82 61.36 43.43
CA ARG A 5 42.89 60.46 42.89
C ARG A 5 43.39 59.33 43.82
N SER A 6 43.55 58.08 43.38
CA SER A 6 44.30 57.63 42.18
C SER A 6 43.95 56.21 41.68
N TYR A 7 44.00 56.03 40.34
CA TYR A 7 44.53 54.93 39.49
C TYR A 7 44.84 53.55 40.11
N SER A 8 44.72 52.38 39.46
CA SER A 8 44.55 51.98 38.05
C SER A 8 44.33 50.45 38.02
N ALA A 9 43.50 49.93 37.10
CA ALA A 9 43.84 48.72 36.32
C ALA A 9 42.87 48.60 35.13
N ALA A 10 43.45 48.55 33.93
CA ALA A 10 42.80 48.57 32.65
C ALA A 10 41.82 47.38 32.44
N ARG A 11 40.63 47.68 31.93
CA ARG A 11 39.81 46.72 31.17
C ARG A 11 39.59 47.29 29.79
N THR A 12 40.28 46.71 28.81
CA THR A 12 39.99 46.83 27.38
C THR A 12 38.55 46.37 27.13
N PRO A 13 37.70 47.16 26.43
CA PRO A 13 36.39 46.70 26.04
C PRO A 13 36.51 45.73 24.87
N VAL A 14 35.99 44.52 25.07
CA VAL A 14 35.76 43.52 24.02
C VAL A 14 34.88 44.15 22.94
N LEU A 15 35.38 44.15 21.71
CA LEU A 15 34.65 44.54 20.51
C LEU A 15 33.33 43.75 20.44
N LYS A 16 32.22 44.49 20.48
CA LYS A 16 30.92 44.01 19.99
C LYS A 16 31.03 43.83 18.48
N ASN A 17 31.26 42.60 18.03
CA ASN A 17 30.95 42.24 16.66
C ASN A 17 29.42 42.13 16.55
N ALA A 18 28.81 43.22 16.08
CA ALA A 18 27.45 43.19 15.58
C ALA A 18 27.42 42.24 14.38
N ALA A 19 26.80 41.08 14.54
CA ALA A 19 26.44 40.23 13.42
C ALA A 19 25.37 40.96 12.61
N GLY A 20 25.79 41.60 11.51
CA GLY A 20 24.87 42.05 10.48
C GLY A 20 24.10 40.86 9.89
N PRO A 21 22.95 41.11 9.24
CA PRO A 21 22.21 40.06 8.57
C PRO A 21 23.12 39.39 7.54
N ILE A 22 23.22 38.07 7.62
CA ILE A 22 23.86 37.26 6.59
C ILE A 22 22.94 37.36 5.38
N ASP A 23 23.32 38.19 4.40
CA ASP A 23 22.74 38.14 3.07
C ASP A 23 23.09 36.77 2.48
N ILE A 24 22.11 35.86 2.53
CA ILE A 24 22.13 34.68 1.68
C ILE A 24 21.97 35.23 0.27
N ILE A 25 23.07 35.28 -0.47
CA ILE A 25 23.05 35.48 -1.92
C ILE A 25 22.20 34.32 -2.46
N LEU A 26 20.93 34.60 -2.75
CA LEU A 26 20.16 33.78 -3.66
C LEU A 26 20.84 33.97 -5.01
N ASP A 27 21.64 32.97 -5.41
CA ASP A 27 22.12 32.88 -6.78
C ASP A 27 20.92 33.17 -7.70
N GLU A 28 21.08 34.15 -8.60
CA GLU A 28 20.10 34.40 -9.66
C GLU A 28 19.75 33.06 -10.32
N PRO A 29 18.47 32.80 -10.61
CA PRO A 29 18.06 31.53 -11.19
C PRO A 29 18.84 31.35 -12.49
N THR A 30 19.79 30.43 -12.46
CA THR A 30 20.54 30.05 -13.64
C THR A 30 19.51 29.56 -14.66
N ASP A 31 19.59 30.01 -15.92
CA ASP A 31 18.64 29.66 -17.01
C ASP A 31 18.34 28.15 -17.09
N THR A 32 19.29 27.32 -16.66
CA THR A 32 19.15 25.86 -16.58
C THR A 32 18.14 25.37 -15.53
N CYS A 33 17.98 26.07 -14.40
CA CYS A 33 17.02 25.73 -13.36
C CYS A 33 15.59 26.14 -13.78
N ALA A 34 15.44 27.32 -14.39
CA ALA A 34 14.17 27.78 -14.93
C ALA A 34 13.63 26.84 -16.03
N MET A 35 14.50 26.40 -16.96
CA MET A 35 14.10 25.43 -17.99
C MET A 35 13.79 24.03 -17.43
N ALA A 36 14.38 23.64 -16.29
CA ALA A 36 14.08 22.36 -15.65
C ALA A 36 12.71 22.39 -14.94
N GLU A 37 12.35 23.54 -14.36
CA GLU A 37 11.03 23.78 -13.75
C GLU A 37 9.94 23.82 -14.82
N GLU A 38 10.14 24.56 -15.93
CA GLU A 38 9.20 24.62 -17.06
C GLU A 38 8.91 23.21 -17.63
N LYS A 39 9.96 22.42 -17.90
CA LYS A 39 9.79 21.04 -18.35
C LYS A 39 9.06 20.16 -17.34
N ALA A 40 9.28 20.38 -16.04
CA ALA A 40 8.58 19.62 -15.01
C ALA A 40 7.08 19.96 -14.98
N GLU A 41 6.73 21.23 -15.18
CA GLU A 41 5.35 21.69 -15.30
C GLU A 41 4.66 21.12 -16.54
N GLU A 42 5.31 21.15 -17.71
CA GLU A 42 4.79 20.54 -18.94
C GLU A 42 4.52 19.03 -18.76
N ILE A 43 5.43 18.30 -18.10
CA ILE A 43 5.25 16.88 -17.81
C ILE A 43 4.05 16.66 -16.89
N ILE A 44 3.89 17.49 -15.86
CA ILE A 44 2.76 17.40 -14.93
C ILE A 44 1.43 17.67 -15.64
N GLU A 45 1.39 18.67 -16.53
CA GLU A 45 0.20 18.99 -17.33
C GLU A 45 -0.17 17.83 -18.27
N ALA A 46 0.78 17.32 -19.05
CA ALA A 46 0.56 16.18 -19.93
C ALA A 46 0.12 14.92 -19.17
N GLU A 47 0.66 14.67 -17.97
CA GLU A 47 0.22 13.56 -17.13
C GLU A 47 -1.18 13.79 -16.53
N ASN A 48 -1.56 15.04 -16.27
CA ASN A 48 -2.92 15.39 -15.84
C ASN A 48 -3.95 15.20 -16.97
N GLU A 49 -3.62 15.52 -18.22
CA GLU A 49 -4.49 15.25 -19.37
C GLU A 49 -4.72 13.74 -19.55
N ARG A 50 -3.65 12.94 -19.43
CA ARG A 50 -3.76 11.47 -19.46
C ARG A 50 -4.60 10.94 -18.31
N LEU A 51 -4.46 11.52 -17.13
CA LEU A 51 -5.29 11.18 -15.97
C LEU A 51 -6.77 11.44 -16.28
N ASP A 52 -7.10 12.60 -16.85
CA ASP A 52 -8.48 12.94 -17.24
C ASP A 52 -9.06 11.98 -18.28
N GLN A 53 -8.25 11.56 -19.25
CA GLN A 53 -8.66 10.56 -20.24
C GLN A 53 -9.02 9.21 -19.60
N LEU A 54 -8.25 8.77 -18.59
CA LEU A 54 -8.60 7.56 -17.84
C LEU A 54 -9.85 7.76 -16.99
N MET A 55 -10.04 8.93 -16.37
CA MET A 55 -11.25 9.21 -15.60
C MET A 55 -12.50 9.09 -16.48
N ILE A 56 -12.42 9.56 -17.73
CA ILE A 56 -13.48 9.42 -18.74
C ILE A 56 -13.86 7.95 -18.99
N GLU A 57 -12.89 7.04 -19.03
CA GLU A 57 -13.15 5.60 -19.22
C GLU A 57 -13.92 4.99 -18.05
N PHE A 58 -13.62 5.42 -16.82
CA PHE A 58 -14.33 4.98 -15.62
C PHE A 58 -15.74 5.57 -15.48
N THR A 59 -15.95 6.81 -15.94
CA THR A 59 -17.24 7.53 -15.76
C THR A 59 -18.14 7.52 -16.99
N ARG A 60 -17.81 6.74 -18.02
CA ARG A 60 -18.70 6.58 -19.16
C ARG A 60 -19.79 5.56 -18.83
N GLY A 61 -21.05 6.00 -18.77
CA GLY A 61 -22.19 5.15 -18.36
C GLY A 61 -22.30 4.94 -16.85
N PHE A 62 -21.48 5.64 -16.05
CA PHE A 62 -21.47 5.55 -14.60
C PHE A 62 -21.19 6.92 -13.97
N ASP A 63 -22.12 7.37 -13.12
CA ASP A 63 -21.96 8.59 -12.33
C ASP A 63 -21.59 8.24 -10.88
N PRO A 64 -20.33 8.48 -10.45
CA PRO A 64 -19.90 8.18 -9.09
C PRO A 64 -20.53 9.09 -8.03
N GLY A 65 -21.10 10.24 -8.42
CA GLY A 65 -21.72 11.21 -7.52
C GLY A 65 -23.09 10.77 -7.00
N ILE A 66 -23.88 10.09 -7.83
CA ILE A 66 -25.24 9.60 -7.47
C ILE A 66 -25.25 8.14 -7.02
N PHE A 67 -24.10 7.45 -7.06
CA PHE A 67 -24.03 6.01 -6.81
C PHE A 67 -24.56 5.58 -5.43
N ALA A 68 -24.40 6.43 -4.41
CA ALA A 68 -24.97 6.16 -3.09
C ALA A 68 -26.51 6.04 -3.12
N ASP A 69 -27.17 6.86 -3.93
CA ASP A 69 -28.62 6.82 -4.11
C ASP A 69 -29.05 5.64 -4.98
N GLU A 70 -28.26 5.29 -6.00
CA GLU A 70 -28.49 4.08 -6.80
C GLU A 70 -28.43 2.80 -5.95
N ILE A 71 -27.46 2.71 -5.03
CA ILE A 71 -27.35 1.60 -4.07
C ILE A 71 -28.59 1.58 -3.16
N ALA A 72 -28.94 2.69 -2.54
CA ALA A 72 -30.07 2.77 -1.63
C ALA A 72 -31.39 2.33 -2.31
N TYR A 73 -31.57 2.68 -3.60
CA TYR A 73 -32.73 2.31 -4.39
C TYR A 73 -32.71 0.83 -4.82
N SER A 74 -31.55 0.33 -5.26
CA SER A 74 -31.45 -1.00 -5.90
C SER A 74 -31.26 -2.14 -4.90
N LEU A 75 -30.59 -1.88 -3.77
CA LEU A 75 -30.21 -2.89 -2.78
C LEU A 75 -31.40 -3.73 -2.27
N PRO A 76 -32.57 -3.15 -1.90
CA PRO A 76 -33.70 -3.95 -1.41
C PRO A 76 -34.21 -4.98 -2.44
N LYS A 77 -34.15 -4.64 -3.74
CA LYS A 77 -34.55 -5.55 -4.82
C LYS A 77 -33.51 -6.64 -5.04
N VAL A 78 -32.24 -6.27 -4.98
CA VAL A 78 -31.10 -7.19 -5.12
C VAL A 78 -31.11 -8.27 -4.04
N LEU A 79 -31.45 -7.90 -2.80
CA LEU A 79 -31.37 -8.81 -1.64
C LEU A 79 -32.56 -9.79 -1.49
N GLN A 80 -33.51 -9.82 -2.43
CA GLN A 80 -34.71 -10.67 -2.33
C GLN A 80 -34.38 -12.16 -2.32
N ASP A 81 -33.43 -12.59 -3.16
CA ASP A 81 -33.07 -14.00 -3.39
C ASP A 81 -31.73 -14.39 -2.75
N VAL A 82 -31.34 -13.72 -1.67
CA VAL A 82 -30.04 -13.94 -1.01
C VAL A 82 -29.92 -15.36 -0.45
N PHE A 83 -28.79 -16.01 -0.73
CA PHE A 83 -28.40 -17.30 -0.15
C PHE A 83 -26.94 -17.27 0.31
N PRO A 84 -26.49 -18.19 1.19
CA PRO A 84 -25.14 -18.17 1.71
C PRO A 84 -24.11 -18.30 0.59
N GLY A 85 -23.19 -17.33 0.52
CA GLY A 85 -22.13 -17.29 -0.49
C GLY A 85 -22.55 -16.70 -1.83
N SER A 86 -23.76 -16.15 -1.95
CA SER A 86 -24.21 -15.46 -3.16
C SER A 86 -23.60 -14.06 -3.30
N TYR A 87 -23.54 -13.50 -4.50
CA TYR A 87 -23.11 -12.10 -4.66
C TYR A 87 -24.01 -11.11 -3.90
N GLU A 88 -25.30 -11.41 -3.77
CA GLU A 88 -26.24 -10.67 -2.92
C GLU A 88 -25.81 -10.74 -1.45
N HIS A 89 -25.29 -11.88 -0.99
CA HIS A 89 -24.76 -12.00 0.37
C HIS A 89 -23.57 -11.05 0.59
N LEU A 90 -22.64 -10.95 -0.36
CA LEU A 90 -21.56 -9.97 -0.30
C LEU A 90 -22.10 -8.54 -0.26
N LEU A 91 -23.05 -8.20 -1.14
CA LEU A 91 -23.63 -6.85 -1.18
C LEU A 91 -24.35 -6.50 0.13
N SER A 92 -25.05 -7.46 0.74
CA SER A 92 -25.61 -7.33 2.09
C SER A 92 -24.51 -7.03 3.11
N MET A 93 -23.43 -7.83 3.10
CA MET A 93 -22.27 -7.62 3.97
C MET A 93 -21.59 -6.27 3.77
N LEU A 94 -21.68 -5.62 2.61
CA LEU A 94 -21.00 -4.36 2.34
C LEU A 94 -21.88 -3.13 2.53
N TYR A 95 -23.18 -3.21 2.23
CA TYR A 95 -24.05 -2.04 2.10
C TYR A 95 -25.17 -1.95 3.13
N GLU A 96 -25.56 -3.06 3.76
CA GLU A 96 -26.54 -2.97 4.85
C GLU A 96 -25.92 -2.29 6.08
N SER A 97 -26.78 -1.61 6.85
CA SER A 97 -26.46 -1.16 8.20
C SER A 97 -26.09 -2.36 9.08
N ASP A 98 -25.33 -2.15 10.16
CA ASP A 98 -24.87 -3.25 11.01
C ASP A 98 -26.04 -4.10 11.55
N ALA A 99 -27.18 -3.48 11.87
CA ALA A 99 -28.38 -4.17 12.35
C ALA A 99 -29.03 -5.04 11.25
N ASN A 100 -29.19 -4.50 10.04
CA ASN A 100 -29.79 -5.23 8.92
C ASN A 100 -28.87 -6.35 8.45
N MET A 101 -27.57 -6.08 8.34
CA MET A 101 -26.55 -7.08 8.05
C MET A 101 -26.63 -8.21 9.08
N HIS A 102 -26.69 -7.90 10.38
CA HIS A 102 -26.82 -8.93 11.41
C HIS A 102 -28.09 -9.79 11.23
N ALA A 103 -29.23 -9.18 10.94
CA ALA A 103 -30.47 -9.90 10.68
C ALA A 103 -30.36 -10.82 9.44
N THR A 104 -29.75 -10.34 8.35
CA THR A 104 -29.46 -11.15 7.15
C THR A 104 -28.54 -12.32 7.49
N GLN A 105 -27.48 -12.08 8.27
CA GLN A 105 -26.55 -13.11 8.70
C GLN A 105 -27.24 -14.22 9.52
N VAL A 106 -28.12 -13.85 10.45
CA VAL A 106 -28.91 -14.82 11.25
C VAL A 106 -29.85 -15.64 10.36
N LYS A 107 -30.50 -15.00 9.39
CA LYS A 107 -31.38 -15.69 8.41
C LYS A 107 -30.59 -16.70 7.58
N LEU A 108 -29.41 -16.33 7.10
CA LEU A 108 -28.56 -17.20 6.29
C LEU A 108 -27.94 -18.35 7.10
N GLU A 109 -27.53 -18.12 8.35
CA GLU A 109 -27.08 -19.18 9.27
C GLU A 109 -28.20 -20.19 9.52
N THR A 110 -29.42 -19.70 9.78
CA THR A 110 -30.60 -20.57 9.99
C THR A 110 -30.88 -21.42 8.76
N TRP A 111 -30.75 -20.84 7.56
CA TRP A 111 -30.90 -21.56 6.30
C TRP A 111 -29.85 -22.68 6.16
N LEU A 112 -28.59 -22.42 6.48
CA LEU A 112 -27.51 -23.43 6.43
C LEU A 112 -27.75 -24.57 7.40
N LEU A 113 -28.11 -24.26 8.66
CA LEU A 113 -28.37 -25.26 9.69
C LEU A 113 -29.54 -26.17 9.31
N ASN A 114 -30.59 -25.61 8.71
CA ASN A 114 -31.73 -26.38 8.23
C ASN A 114 -31.39 -27.26 7.02
N ARG A 115 -30.48 -26.82 6.15
CA ARG A 115 -30.13 -27.53 4.91
C ARG A 115 -29.04 -28.60 5.09
N TYR A 116 -28.09 -28.38 5.98
CA TYR A 116 -26.94 -29.28 6.20
C TYR A 116 -26.71 -29.65 7.68
N PRO A 117 -27.74 -30.09 8.43
CA PRO A 117 -27.60 -30.42 9.85
C PRO A 117 -26.54 -31.50 10.10
N GLN A 118 -26.45 -32.49 9.20
CA GLN A 118 -25.51 -33.61 9.29
C GLN A 118 -24.03 -33.20 9.19
N ILE A 119 -23.74 -32.04 8.58
CA ILE A 119 -22.39 -31.52 8.44
C ILE A 119 -22.07 -30.58 9.61
N LEU A 120 -22.98 -29.64 9.88
CA LEU A 120 -22.71 -28.54 10.80
C LEU A 120 -22.81 -28.89 12.28
N ASN A 121 -23.45 -30.01 12.61
CA ASN A 121 -23.52 -30.52 13.98
C ASN A 121 -22.27 -31.33 14.39
N LYS A 122 -21.37 -31.63 13.45
CA LYS A 122 -20.11 -32.31 13.76
C LYS A 122 -19.10 -31.29 14.33
N ILE A 123 -18.54 -31.60 15.50
CA ILE A 123 -17.40 -30.87 16.05
C ILE A 123 -16.19 -31.17 15.18
N THR A 124 -15.43 -30.14 14.81
CA THR A 124 -14.21 -30.28 14.02
C THR A 124 -13.17 -29.32 14.56
N GLU A 125 -11.95 -29.83 14.74
CA GLU A 125 -10.82 -29.05 15.22
C GLU A 125 -10.38 -28.04 14.15
N ARG A 126 -10.03 -26.83 14.58
CA ARG A 126 -9.52 -25.77 13.71
C ARG A 126 -7.99 -25.80 13.75
N GLY A 127 -7.33 -25.84 12.60
CA GLY A 127 -5.89 -25.64 12.51
C GLY A 127 -5.49 -24.18 12.76
N GLU A 128 -4.29 -23.93 13.28
CA GLU A 128 -3.79 -22.58 13.58
C GLU A 128 -3.71 -21.67 12.34
N THR A 129 -3.32 -22.23 11.19
CA THR A 129 -3.27 -21.49 9.91
C THR A 129 -4.65 -21.00 9.48
N ASN A 130 -5.70 -21.77 9.80
CA ASN A 130 -7.08 -21.41 9.47
C ASN A 130 -7.51 -20.18 10.26
N ILE A 131 -7.13 -20.07 11.54
CA ILE A 131 -7.44 -18.90 12.39
C ILE A 131 -6.83 -17.63 11.79
N THR A 132 -5.60 -17.72 11.28
CA THR A 132 -4.93 -16.59 10.63
C THR A 132 -5.70 -16.16 9.37
N ASP A 133 -6.07 -17.09 8.50
CA ASP A 133 -6.82 -16.79 7.27
C ASP A 133 -8.21 -16.21 7.55
N GLU A 134 -8.92 -16.75 8.55
CA GLU A 134 -10.20 -16.22 9.04
C GLU A 134 -10.04 -14.77 9.54
N THR A 135 -8.97 -14.50 10.30
CA THR A 135 -8.70 -13.15 10.85
C THR A 135 -8.42 -12.14 9.74
N TYR A 136 -7.60 -12.52 8.74
CA TYR A 136 -7.34 -11.66 7.59
C TYR A 136 -8.61 -11.44 6.76
N PHE A 137 -9.39 -12.48 6.51
CA PHE A 137 -10.66 -12.34 5.78
C PHE A 137 -11.62 -11.39 6.50
N GLY A 138 -11.75 -11.51 7.83
CA GLY A 138 -12.49 -10.55 8.64
C GLY A 138 -11.99 -9.12 8.44
N ALA A 139 -10.69 -8.89 8.60
CA ALA A 139 -10.08 -7.56 8.41
C ALA A 139 -10.28 -7.00 6.99
N GLU A 140 -10.27 -7.86 5.96
CA GLU A 140 -10.55 -7.53 4.56
C GLU A 140 -11.99 -7.04 4.36
N ILE A 141 -12.98 -7.70 4.97
CA ILE A 141 -14.37 -7.22 4.96
C ILE A 141 -14.51 -5.92 5.76
N GLU A 142 -13.85 -5.80 6.92
CA GLU A 142 -13.89 -4.60 7.74
C GLU A 142 -13.36 -3.37 7.01
N ILE A 143 -12.21 -3.50 6.34
CA ILE A 143 -11.65 -2.38 5.58
C ILE A 143 -12.52 -2.06 4.36
N LEU A 144 -13.09 -3.05 3.65
CA LEU A 144 -14.02 -2.81 2.55
C LEU A 144 -15.27 -2.05 3.01
N ARG A 145 -15.90 -2.49 4.12
CA ARG A 145 -17.02 -1.74 4.70
C ARG A 145 -16.59 -0.33 5.05
N LYS A 146 -15.41 -0.13 5.63
CA LYS A 146 -14.93 1.20 5.97
C LYS A 146 -14.68 2.11 4.74
N LEU A 147 -14.14 1.57 3.65
CA LEU A 147 -13.93 2.29 2.39
C LEU A 147 -15.25 2.76 1.78
N LEU A 148 -16.29 1.91 1.87
CA LEU A 148 -17.63 2.13 1.32
C LEU A 148 -18.58 2.86 2.29
N ALA A 149 -18.11 3.27 3.47
CA ALA A 149 -18.97 3.94 4.48
C ALA A 149 -19.64 5.22 3.93
N TYR A 150 -18.99 5.93 3.01
CA TYR A 150 -19.57 7.09 2.34
C TYR A 150 -20.84 6.72 1.55
N LEU A 151 -20.81 5.60 0.82
CA LEU A 151 -21.95 5.11 0.05
C LEU A 151 -23.12 4.65 0.92
N ARG A 152 -22.84 4.22 2.16
CA ARG A 152 -23.85 3.93 3.19
C ARG A 152 -24.36 5.17 3.92
N LYS A 153 -23.83 6.37 3.64
CA LYS A 153 -24.15 7.63 4.33
C LYS A 153 -23.86 7.58 5.85
N GLU A 154 -22.84 6.82 6.25
CA GLU A 154 -22.43 6.65 7.66
C GLU A 154 -21.33 7.63 8.10
N THR A 155 -20.73 8.36 7.16
CA THR A 155 -19.58 9.24 7.42
C THR A 155 -19.72 10.55 6.68
N ASP A 156 -19.44 11.66 7.38
CA ASP A 156 -19.36 13.00 6.80
C ASP A 156 -17.98 13.31 6.20
N LYS A 157 -17.01 12.40 6.37
CA LYS A 157 -15.68 12.56 5.78
C LYS A 157 -15.77 12.59 4.25
N PRO A 158 -15.11 13.56 3.59
CA PRO A 158 -15.15 13.66 2.14
C PRO A 158 -14.39 12.49 1.49
N VAL A 159 -14.75 12.22 0.24
CA VAL A 159 -14.00 11.29 -0.62
C VAL A 159 -12.86 12.04 -1.29
N PHE A 160 -11.63 11.56 -1.09
CA PHE A 160 -10.43 12.11 -1.72
C PHE A 160 -10.18 11.44 -3.07
N TRP A 161 -10.94 11.85 -4.08
CA TRP A 161 -10.88 11.29 -5.43
C TRP A 161 -9.48 11.36 -6.06
N LEU A 162 -9.11 10.36 -6.87
CA LEU A 162 -7.80 10.31 -7.51
C LEU A 162 -7.53 11.50 -8.43
N ASN A 163 -8.54 11.99 -9.16
CA ASN A 163 -8.43 13.19 -9.99
C ASN A 163 -8.19 14.48 -9.19
N SER A 164 -8.42 14.48 -7.87
CA SER A 164 -8.11 15.63 -7.02
C SER A 164 -6.61 15.71 -6.67
N ARG A 165 -5.83 14.66 -6.93
CA ARG A 165 -4.40 14.55 -6.58
C ARG A 165 -3.47 15.05 -7.71
N ARG A 166 -3.75 16.25 -8.22
CA ARG A 166 -3.09 16.86 -9.40
C ARG A 166 -1.61 17.21 -9.21
N ALA A 167 -1.12 17.30 -7.97
CA ALA A 167 0.29 17.57 -7.67
C ALA A 167 1.22 16.36 -7.90
N SER A 168 0.67 15.15 -8.03
CA SER A 168 1.43 13.92 -8.32
C SER A 168 0.63 13.01 -9.28
N PRO A 169 0.37 13.45 -10.52
CA PRO A 169 -0.58 12.81 -11.42
C PRO A 169 -0.11 11.42 -11.88
N THR A 170 1.20 11.22 -12.07
CA THR A 170 1.77 9.95 -12.53
C THR A 170 1.38 8.76 -11.66
N LYS A 171 1.41 8.93 -10.33
CA LYS A 171 1.02 7.85 -9.42
C LYS A 171 -0.48 7.59 -9.45
N ALA A 172 -1.31 8.63 -9.52
CA ALA A 172 -2.76 8.48 -9.66
C ALA A 172 -3.12 7.75 -10.97
N ARG A 173 -2.47 8.12 -12.08
CA ARG A 173 -2.60 7.46 -13.38
C ARG A 173 -2.24 5.98 -13.31
N GLN A 174 -1.06 5.65 -12.76
CA GLN A 174 -0.61 4.26 -12.61
C GLN A 174 -1.58 3.40 -11.80
N GLN A 175 -2.21 3.97 -10.77
CA GLN A 175 -3.23 3.28 -9.98
C GLN A 175 -4.50 3.00 -10.78
N LEU A 176 -4.97 3.96 -11.57
CA LEU A 176 -6.14 3.77 -12.44
C LEU A 176 -5.87 2.74 -13.53
N GLU A 177 -4.74 2.81 -14.21
CA GLU A 177 -4.34 1.83 -15.23
C GLU A 177 -4.25 0.41 -14.65
N ALA A 178 -3.70 0.27 -13.44
CA ALA A 178 -3.66 -1.02 -12.76
C ALA A 178 -5.07 -1.49 -12.36
N SER A 179 -5.93 -0.57 -11.90
CA SER A 179 -7.32 -0.86 -11.54
C SER A 179 -8.12 -1.36 -12.75
N ILE A 180 -7.93 -0.77 -13.92
CA ILE A 180 -8.57 -1.23 -15.17
C ILE A 180 -8.25 -2.70 -15.44
N ARG A 181 -6.97 -3.09 -15.35
CA ARG A 181 -6.55 -4.48 -15.58
C ARG A 181 -7.21 -5.45 -14.61
N VAL A 182 -7.33 -5.07 -13.33
CA VAL A 182 -7.99 -5.89 -12.30
C VAL A 182 -9.49 -6.01 -12.58
N ILE A 183 -10.16 -4.91 -12.97
CA ILE A 183 -11.60 -4.90 -13.27
C ILE A 183 -11.91 -5.77 -14.48
N GLU A 184 -11.12 -5.68 -15.55
CA GLU A 184 -11.30 -6.51 -16.73
C GLU A 184 -11.07 -8.01 -16.43
N LEU A 185 -10.06 -8.35 -15.63
CA LEU A 185 -9.89 -9.72 -15.15
C LEU A 185 -11.10 -10.17 -14.32
N PHE A 186 -11.56 -9.32 -13.39
CA PHE A 186 -12.73 -9.62 -12.56
C PHE A 186 -13.99 -9.84 -13.40
N LYS A 187 -14.22 -9.05 -14.45
CA LYS A 187 -15.35 -9.24 -15.37
C LYS A 187 -15.29 -10.64 -16.01
N ASN A 188 -14.11 -11.05 -16.45
CA ASN A 188 -13.89 -12.38 -17.02
C ASN A 188 -14.13 -13.50 -16.01
N ASP A 189 -13.68 -13.33 -14.77
CA ASP A 189 -13.88 -14.30 -13.69
C ASP A 189 -15.36 -14.46 -13.32
N VAL A 190 -16.10 -13.35 -13.21
CA VAL A 190 -17.55 -13.38 -12.95
C VAL A 190 -18.28 -14.09 -14.09
N MET A 191 -17.91 -13.82 -15.35
CA MET A 191 -18.47 -14.53 -16.50
C MET A 191 -18.20 -16.03 -16.48
N ALA A 192 -16.99 -16.43 -16.09
CA ALA A 192 -16.65 -17.84 -15.94
C ALA A 192 -17.48 -18.48 -14.81
N ALA A 193 -17.57 -17.80 -13.67
CA ALA A 193 -18.35 -18.24 -12.51
C ALA A 193 -19.86 -18.36 -12.81
N MET A 194 -20.40 -17.59 -13.76
CA MET A 194 -21.80 -17.72 -14.21
C MET A 194 -22.05 -18.97 -15.05
N ARG A 195 -21.03 -19.50 -15.74
CA ARG A 195 -21.16 -20.65 -16.64
C ARG A 195 -21.02 -21.98 -15.89
N SER A 196 -20.18 -22.01 -14.86
CA SER A 196 -19.87 -23.22 -14.10
C SER A 196 -19.51 -22.88 -12.66
N ASP A 197 -20.04 -23.65 -11.71
CA ASP A 197 -19.61 -23.65 -10.32
C ASP A 197 -18.82 -24.91 -9.98
N THR A 198 -17.71 -24.74 -9.27
CA THR A 198 -16.81 -25.79 -8.78
C THR A 198 -17.05 -26.15 -7.30
N GLU A 199 -17.91 -25.40 -6.57
CA GLU A 199 -18.19 -25.59 -5.12
C GLU A 199 -16.94 -25.82 -4.25
N ASP A 200 -15.79 -25.26 -4.65
CA ASP A 200 -14.48 -25.46 -4.03
C ASP A 200 -13.92 -24.18 -3.37
N ARG A 201 -14.74 -23.11 -3.34
CA ARG A 201 -14.36 -21.83 -2.75
C ARG A 201 -14.05 -21.98 -1.26
N LYS A 202 -12.95 -21.33 -0.86
CA LYS A 202 -12.42 -21.36 0.49
C LYS A 202 -11.65 -20.08 0.77
N ILE A 203 -11.62 -19.69 2.05
CA ILE A 203 -10.72 -18.62 2.55
C ILE A 203 -9.35 -19.16 2.97
N TYR A 204 -9.25 -20.48 3.19
CA TYR A 204 -8.05 -21.12 3.69
C TYR A 204 -7.02 -21.30 2.58
N ASN A 205 -5.86 -20.67 2.75
CA ASN A 205 -4.76 -20.87 1.85
C ASN A 205 -4.05 -22.19 2.20
N PRO A 206 -3.85 -23.11 1.23
CA PRO A 206 -3.27 -24.42 1.49
C PRO A 206 -1.76 -24.39 1.79
N LEU A 207 -1.10 -23.25 1.65
CA LEU A 207 0.33 -23.12 1.96
C LEU A 207 0.59 -23.35 3.46
N PRO A 208 1.58 -24.19 3.82
CA PRO A 208 2.01 -24.35 5.20
C PRO A 208 2.68 -23.07 5.71
N VAL A 209 3.06 -23.05 6.99
CA VAL A 209 3.91 -21.98 7.54
C VAL A 209 5.24 -21.98 6.79
N SER A 210 5.40 -21.04 5.86
CA SER A 210 6.54 -20.95 4.95
C SER A 210 6.85 -19.49 4.57
N MET A 211 7.96 -19.29 3.84
CA MET A 211 8.32 -17.97 3.31
C MET A 211 7.29 -17.46 2.30
N GLU A 212 6.73 -18.34 1.47
CA GLU A 212 5.68 -18.03 0.49
C GLU A 212 4.40 -17.58 1.18
N ARG A 213 3.97 -18.30 2.23
CA ARG A 213 2.82 -17.89 3.04
C ARG A 213 3.07 -16.54 3.69
N THR A 214 4.27 -16.33 4.25
CA THR A 214 4.64 -15.05 4.87
C THR A 214 4.60 -13.91 3.84
N ALA A 215 5.11 -14.13 2.64
CA ALA A 215 5.06 -13.14 1.55
C ALA A 215 3.62 -12.82 1.15
N LEU A 216 2.74 -13.82 1.04
CA LEU A 216 1.31 -13.60 0.77
C LEU A 216 0.65 -12.75 1.86
N LEU A 217 0.89 -13.08 3.14
CA LEU A 217 0.35 -12.32 4.26
C LEU A 217 0.88 -10.88 4.28
N SER A 218 2.16 -10.66 3.95
CA SER A 218 2.74 -9.32 3.81
C SER A 218 2.07 -8.51 2.70
N ILE A 219 1.77 -9.12 1.54
CA ILE A 219 1.05 -8.44 0.46
C ILE A 219 -0.39 -8.10 0.90
N LYS A 220 -1.09 -9.02 1.58
CA LYS A 220 -2.43 -8.77 2.13
C LYS A 220 -2.41 -7.62 3.15
N GLN A 221 -1.42 -7.62 4.05
CA GLN A 221 -1.26 -6.56 5.04
C GLN A 221 -0.99 -5.20 4.39
N LEU A 222 -0.06 -5.14 3.44
CA LEU A 222 0.20 -3.93 2.66
C LEU A 222 -1.08 -3.42 1.98
N ARG A 223 -1.86 -4.32 1.36
CA ARG A 223 -3.12 -3.97 0.69
C ARG A 223 -4.10 -3.33 1.67
N ILE A 224 -4.25 -3.90 2.88
CA ILE A 224 -5.09 -3.35 3.95
C ILE A 224 -4.57 -1.97 4.38
N ASP A 225 -3.27 -1.80 4.59
CA ASP A 225 -2.69 -0.54 5.05
C ASP A 225 -2.75 0.56 3.98
N ALA A 226 -2.57 0.22 2.71
CA ALA A 226 -2.78 1.12 1.59
C ALA A 226 -4.26 1.54 1.45
N CYS A 227 -5.19 0.63 1.72
CA CYS A 227 -6.62 0.95 1.83
C CYS A 227 -6.91 1.91 3.00
N LYS A 228 -6.26 1.73 4.16
CA LYS A 228 -6.40 2.68 5.28
C LYS A 228 -5.87 4.05 4.87
N ALA A 229 -4.69 4.11 4.24
CA ALA A 229 -4.08 5.35 3.79
C ALA A 229 -4.94 6.12 2.75
N SER A 230 -5.69 5.41 1.91
CA SER A 230 -6.59 6.07 0.93
C SER A 230 -7.85 6.69 1.56
N LEU A 231 -8.11 6.47 2.85
CA LEU A 231 -9.16 7.17 3.61
C LEU A 231 -8.75 8.59 4.01
N SER A 232 -7.45 8.93 3.96
CA SER A 232 -6.92 10.25 4.28
C SER A 232 -6.35 10.98 3.06
N TRP A 233 -6.25 12.30 3.16
CA TRP A 233 -5.51 13.09 2.18
C TRP A 233 -4.01 12.78 2.25
N ASP A 234 -3.47 12.80 3.48
CA ASP A 234 -2.09 12.47 3.81
C ASP A 234 -1.81 10.96 3.81
N GLY A 235 -0.57 10.55 3.54
CA GLY A 235 -0.13 9.14 3.60
C GLY A 235 -0.32 8.35 2.30
N TYR A 236 -0.98 8.94 1.31
CA TYR A 236 -1.19 8.33 0.01
C TYR A 236 -0.24 8.98 -1.01
N MET A 237 0.64 8.18 -1.62
CA MET A 237 1.63 8.61 -2.62
C MET A 237 2.90 9.30 -2.10
N ASP A 238 3.35 8.93 -0.92
CA ASP A 238 4.55 9.51 -0.32
C ASP A 238 5.87 9.09 -1.01
N SER A 239 6.90 9.92 -0.86
CA SER A 239 8.28 9.67 -1.31
C SER A 239 9.19 9.49 -0.10
N ALA A 240 10.44 9.03 -0.28
CA ALA A 240 11.32 8.75 0.87
C ALA A 240 11.60 9.99 1.76
N ILE A 241 11.38 11.20 1.24
CA ILE A 241 11.56 12.44 2.01
C ILE A 241 10.63 12.54 3.22
N VAL A 242 9.49 11.82 3.19
CA VAL A 242 8.53 11.83 4.30
C VAL A 242 9.12 11.24 5.57
N LEU A 243 10.20 10.48 5.48
CA LEU A 243 10.85 9.90 6.65
C LEU A 243 11.69 10.94 7.41
N THR A 244 11.79 12.20 6.95
CA THR A 244 12.63 13.23 7.60
C THR A 244 11.82 14.15 8.53
N SER A 245 12.37 14.49 9.71
CA SER A 245 11.75 15.45 10.64
C SER A 245 11.59 16.82 10.02
N PHE A 246 12.56 17.24 9.21
CA PHE A 246 12.52 18.50 8.48
C PHE A 246 11.31 18.57 7.56
N PHE A 247 11.03 17.51 6.78
CA PHE A 247 9.86 17.48 5.92
C PHE A 247 8.56 17.64 6.72
N HIS A 248 8.40 16.88 7.82
CA HIS A 248 7.19 16.98 8.64
C HIS A 248 7.03 18.36 9.29
N ALA A 249 8.11 18.93 9.84
CA ALA A 249 8.09 20.27 10.43
C ALA A 249 7.76 21.33 9.37
N TYR A 250 8.38 21.24 8.20
CA TYR A 250 8.16 22.19 7.11
C TYR A 250 6.77 22.05 6.48
N LYS A 251 6.27 20.83 6.31
CA LYS A 251 4.91 20.55 5.86
C LYS A 251 3.89 21.13 6.85
N ALA A 252 4.05 20.84 8.14
CA ALA A 252 3.15 21.37 9.18
C ALA A 252 3.17 22.91 9.21
N TYR A 253 4.35 23.52 9.14
CA TYR A 253 4.49 24.98 9.07
C TYR A 253 3.81 25.56 7.83
N THR A 254 4.04 24.98 6.65
CA THR A 254 3.49 25.47 5.39
C THR A 254 1.97 25.31 5.35
N CYS A 255 1.43 24.17 5.80
CA CYS A 255 -0.02 23.97 5.89
C CYS A 255 -0.69 25.01 6.80
N LYS A 256 -0.03 25.40 7.90
CA LYS A 256 -0.56 26.38 8.86
C LYS A 256 -0.43 27.83 8.39
N HIS A 257 0.72 28.19 7.83
CA HIS A 257 1.06 29.60 7.54
C HIS A 257 0.93 30.00 6.07
N LYS A 258 0.95 29.02 5.15
CA LYS A 258 0.87 29.23 3.69
C LYS A 258 -0.05 28.18 3.03
N PRO A 259 -1.34 28.16 3.37
CA PRO A 259 -2.26 27.09 2.96
C PRO A 259 -2.46 27.00 1.44
N ASP A 260 -2.42 28.11 0.71
CA ASP A 260 -2.54 28.11 -0.75
C ASP A 260 -1.32 27.43 -1.40
N LYS A 261 -0.12 27.72 -0.90
CA LYS A 261 1.12 27.05 -1.31
C LYS A 261 1.10 25.56 -0.97
N ALA A 262 0.61 25.20 0.22
CA ALA A 262 0.46 23.80 0.62
C ALA A 262 -0.53 23.03 -0.29
N ARG A 263 -1.60 23.67 -0.78
CA ARG A 263 -2.51 23.06 -1.77
C ARG A 263 -1.85 22.90 -3.14
N ALA A 264 -1.11 23.90 -3.62
CA ALA A 264 -0.36 23.82 -4.87
C ALA A 264 0.64 22.64 -4.85
N TRP A 265 1.27 22.40 -3.71
CA TRP A 265 2.17 21.25 -3.48
C TRP A 265 1.46 19.93 -3.17
N GLY A 266 0.13 19.91 -3.12
CA GLY A 266 -0.66 18.71 -2.81
C GLY A 266 -0.58 18.25 -1.35
N TRP A 267 -0.09 19.08 -0.43
CA TRP A 267 -0.04 18.77 1.01
C TRP A 267 -1.36 19.03 1.72
N LEU A 268 -2.24 19.82 1.11
CA LEU A 268 -3.61 20.02 1.53
C LEU A 268 -4.57 19.68 0.38
N PRO A 269 -5.77 19.17 0.68
CA PRO A 269 -6.77 18.91 -0.35
C PRO A 269 -7.21 20.20 -1.03
N PRO A 270 -7.68 20.13 -2.29
CA PRO A 270 -8.33 21.26 -2.94
C PRO A 270 -9.56 21.72 -2.16
N ARG A 271 -9.96 22.98 -2.33
CA ARG A 271 -11.10 23.57 -1.59
C ARG A 271 -12.44 22.92 -1.93
N GLY A 272 -12.56 22.30 -3.11
CA GLY A 272 -13.71 21.49 -3.51
C GLY A 272 -13.27 20.08 -3.84
N LEU A 273 -13.92 19.09 -3.23
CA LEU A 273 -13.75 17.67 -3.55
C LEU A 273 -15.02 17.19 -4.25
N THR A 274 -15.12 17.52 -5.53
CA THR A 274 -16.27 17.11 -6.35
C THR A 274 -16.02 15.71 -6.92
N PRO A 275 -17.06 14.86 -6.97
CA PRO A 275 -16.97 13.59 -7.68
C PRO A 275 -16.59 13.83 -9.16
N PRO A 276 -15.88 12.88 -9.78
CA PRO A 276 -15.63 12.91 -11.22
C PRO A 276 -16.96 12.97 -11.98
N PRO A 277 -17.11 13.87 -12.97
CA PRO A 277 -18.36 13.99 -13.70
C PRO A 277 -18.61 12.77 -14.59
N LEU A 278 -19.89 12.45 -14.78
CA LEU A 278 -20.35 11.50 -15.79
C LEU A 278 -19.85 11.94 -17.17
N SER A 279 -19.10 11.07 -17.87
CA SER A 279 -18.55 11.40 -19.18
C SER A 279 -19.59 11.25 -20.29
N ALA A 280 -20.42 10.22 -20.22
CA ALA A 280 -21.55 10.02 -21.13
C ALA A 280 -22.64 9.19 -20.42
N GLU A 281 -23.91 9.45 -20.72
CA GLU A 281 -25.03 8.74 -20.09
C GLU A 281 -25.06 7.24 -20.37
N LYS A 282 -24.59 6.82 -21.55
CA LYS A 282 -24.64 5.43 -21.99
C LYS A 282 -23.24 4.87 -22.20
N ALA A 283 -23.04 3.69 -21.64
CA ALA A 283 -21.91 2.84 -21.97
C ALA A 283 -22.02 2.35 -23.42
N ARG A 284 -20.87 2.15 -24.06
CA ARG A 284 -20.68 1.55 -25.37
C ARG A 284 -20.05 0.17 -25.19
N VAL A 285 -20.17 -0.65 -26.22
CA VAL A 285 -19.51 -1.96 -26.26
C VAL A 285 -18.00 -1.78 -26.10
N GLY A 286 -17.43 -2.46 -25.10
CA GLY A 286 -16.01 -2.38 -24.77
C GLY A 286 -15.68 -1.37 -23.66
N ASP A 287 -16.63 -0.57 -23.20
CA ASP A 287 -16.43 0.29 -22.04
C ASP A 287 -16.38 -0.52 -20.73
N LEU A 288 -15.73 0.04 -19.70
CA LEU A 288 -15.53 -0.63 -18.43
C LEU A 288 -16.84 -1.00 -17.73
N THR A 289 -17.84 -0.11 -17.82
CA THR A 289 -19.18 -0.26 -17.23
C THR A 289 -20.07 -1.26 -17.95
N GLU A 290 -19.70 -1.69 -19.15
CA GLU A 290 -20.51 -2.61 -19.94
C GLU A 290 -20.05 -4.05 -19.72
N TRP A 291 -21.02 -4.92 -19.42
CA TRP A 291 -20.81 -6.36 -19.40
C TRP A 291 -20.92 -6.92 -20.82
N SER A 292 -20.08 -7.88 -21.18
CA SER A 292 -20.15 -8.55 -22.50
C SER A 292 -21.29 -9.58 -22.61
N PHE A 293 -22.13 -9.69 -21.58
CA PHE A 293 -23.30 -10.57 -21.54
C PHE A 293 -24.56 -9.79 -21.12
N LYS A 294 -25.74 -10.37 -21.42
CA LYS A 294 -27.02 -9.77 -21.00
C LYS A 294 -27.15 -9.83 -19.48
N ILE A 295 -27.12 -8.66 -18.84
CA ILE A 295 -27.22 -8.52 -17.39
C ILE A 295 -28.61 -8.98 -16.92
N ASN A 296 -28.66 -9.78 -15.86
CA ASN A 296 -29.91 -10.16 -15.20
C ASN A 296 -30.68 -8.94 -14.68
N LYS A 297 -32.02 -9.01 -14.70
CA LYS A 297 -32.92 -7.93 -14.26
C LYS A 297 -32.78 -7.52 -12.78
N ASN A 298 -32.06 -8.29 -11.97
CA ASN A 298 -31.93 -8.08 -10.53
C ASN A 298 -30.85 -7.03 -10.18
N GLY A 299 -30.01 -6.59 -11.12
CA GLY A 299 -29.06 -5.48 -10.90
C GLY A 299 -27.81 -5.82 -10.06
N VAL A 300 -27.67 -7.06 -9.61
CA VAL A 300 -26.56 -7.54 -8.77
C VAL A 300 -25.19 -7.27 -9.41
N PHE A 301 -25.03 -7.69 -10.67
CA PHE A 301 -23.77 -7.52 -11.42
C PHE A 301 -23.46 -6.06 -11.73
N ASP A 302 -24.50 -5.24 -11.95
CA ASP A 302 -24.34 -3.80 -12.14
C ASP A 302 -23.77 -3.16 -10.87
N LEU A 303 -24.34 -3.48 -9.70
CA LEU A 303 -23.82 -3.01 -8.41
C LEU A 303 -22.39 -3.49 -8.14
N LEU A 304 -22.06 -4.76 -8.44
CA LEU A 304 -20.69 -5.26 -8.28
C LEU A 304 -19.69 -4.47 -9.13
N LEU A 305 -20.00 -4.28 -10.41
CA LEU A 305 -19.12 -3.59 -11.33
C LEU A 305 -18.96 -2.11 -10.96
N LYS A 306 -20.08 -1.41 -10.71
CA LYS A 306 -20.05 -0.01 -10.27
C LYS A 306 -19.35 0.16 -8.93
N THR A 307 -19.44 -0.80 -8.02
CA THR A 307 -18.66 -0.80 -6.77
C THR A 307 -17.15 -0.84 -7.06
N ALA A 308 -16.71 -1.73 -7.95
CA ALA A 308 -15.30 -1.81 -8.34
C ALA A 308 -14.82 -0.51 -9.01
N LEU A 309 -15.63 0.07 -9.91
CA LEU A 309 -15.32 1.33 -10.58
C LEU A 309 -15.24 2.49 -9.58
N TRP A 310 -16.21 2.58 -8.66
CA TRP A 310 -16.22 3.60 -7.61
C TRP A 310 -14.98 3.50 -6.72
N LEU A 311 -14.61 2.29 -6.28
CA LEU A 311 -13.40 2.06 -5.50
C LEU A 311 -12.14 2.45 -6.28
N GLY A 312 -12.10 2.19 -7.59
CA GLY A 312 -11.02 2.61 -8.47
C GLY A 312 -10.84 4.13 -8.44
N LEU A 313 -11.92 4.87 -8.68
CA LEU A 313 -11.94 6.33 -8.69
C LEU A 313 -11.63 6.97 -7.33
N ALA A 314 -12.21 6.41 -6.26
CA ALA A 314 -12.18 6.98 -4.92
C ALA A 314 -10.92 6.58 -4.12
N ARG A 315 -10.40 5.37 -4.34
CA ARG A 315 -9.43 4.71 -3.44
C ARG A 315 -8.24 4.07 -4.15
N GLY A 316 -8.31 3.84 -5.46
CA GLY A 316 -7.23 3.29 -6.28
C GLY A 316 -7.08 1.77 -6.23
N LEU A 317 -5.95 1.26 -6.74
CA LEU A 317 -5.73 -0.16 -7.01
C LEU A 317 -5.92 -1.04 -5.77
N PRO A 318 -5.35 -0.75 -4.58
CA PRO A 318 -5.46 -1.66 -3.44
C PRO A 318 -6.91 -1.98 -3.06
N ALA A 319 -7.79 -0.99 -3.18
CA ALA A 319 -9.20 -1.14 -2.84
C ALA A 319 -9.98 -1.96 -3.88
N VAL A 320 -9.74 -1.70 -5.18
CA VAL A 320 -10.32 -2.48 -6.28
C VAL A 320 -9.86 -3.92 -6.23
N HIS A 321 -8.54 -4.11 -6.08
CA HIS A 321 -7.93 -5.43 -5.97
C HIS A 321 -8.50 -6.20 -4.79
N LEU A 322 -8.64 -5.55 -3.63
CA LEU A 322 -9.24 -6.18 -2.45
C LEU A 322 -10.70 -6.59 -2.71
N PHE A 323 -11.51 -5.67 -3.23
CA PHE A 323 -12.92 -5.92 -3.51
C PHE A 323 -13.12 -7.07 -4.50
N CYS A 324 -12.38 -7.06 -5.61
CA CYS A 324 -12.49 -8.11 -6.63
C CYS A 324 -12.05 -9.48 -6.09
N ASP A 325 -10.99 -9.56 -5.29
CA ASP A 325 -10.56 -10.82 -4.65
C ASP A 325 -11.59 -11.35 -3.66
N VAL A 326 -12.16 -10.47 -2.84
CA VAL A 326 -13.24 -10.86 -1.93
C VAL A 326 -14.46 -11.31 -2.72
N ALA A 327 -14.82 -10.62 -3.81
CA ALA A 327 -15.95 -10.97 -4.65
C ALA A 327 -15.80 -12.35 -5.32
N ARG A 328 -14.57 -12.77 -5.70
CA ARG A 328 -14.31 -14.11 -6.25
C ARG A 328 -14.70 -15.26 -5.31
N LEU A 329 -14.79 -15.00 -4.00
CA LEU A 329 -15.25 -15.97 -3.00
C LEU A 329 -16.77 -16.20 -3.03
N PHE A 330 -17.52 -15.42 -3.79
CA PHE A 330 -18.97 -15.52 -3.92
C PHE A 330 -19.36 -16.03 -5.31
N THR A 331 -20.61 -16.48 -5.45
CA THR A 331 -21.11 -17.16 -6.66
C THR A 331 -22.54 -16.76 -7.00
N THR A 332 -22.96 -17.06 -8.23
CA THR A 332 -24.36 -16.98 -8.66
C THR A 332 -25.15 -18.25 -8.39
N HIS A 333 -24.47 -19.36 -8.10
CA HIS A 333 -25.11 -20.66 -7.99
C HIS A 333 -25.45 -20.99 -6.53
N MET A 334 -26.72 -21.33 -6.31
CA MET A 334 -27.18 -21.76 -5.00
C MET A 334 -26.47 -23.08 -4.61
N PRO A 335 -25.95 -23.19 -3.37
CA PRO A 335 -25.28 -24.40 -2.90
C PRO A 335 -26.11 -25.68 -3.08
N SER A 336 -25.48 -26.71 -3.66
CA SER A 336 -26.09 -28.03 -3.88
C SER A 336 -26.51 -28.68 -2.57
N LYS A 337 -27.62 -29.43 -2.57
CA LYS A 337 -28.05 -30.21 -1.39
C LYS A 337 -27.01 -31.24 -0.92
N LYS A 338 -26.08 -31.61 -1.80
CA LYS A 338 -24.97 -32.56 -1.52
C LYS A 338 -23.60 -31.86 -1.54
N ALA A 339 -23.57 -30.56 -1.28
CA ALA A 339 -22.34 -29.79 -1.20
C ALA A 339 -21.31 -30.43 -0.26
N ASN A 340 -20.03 -30.28 -0.61
CA ASN A 340 -18.94 -30.86 0.19
C ASN A 340 -18.83 -30.18 1.57
N GLU A 341 -18.29 -30.92 2.54
CA GLU A 341 -18.22 -30.50 3.94
C GLU A 341 -17.35 -29.24 4.14
N THR A 342 -16.24 -29.12 3.41
CA THR A 342 -15.35 -27.95 3.46
C THR A 342 -16.04 -26.68 2.98
N TYR A 343 -16.78 -26.77 1.87
CA TYR A 343 -17.53 -25.66 1.28
C TYR A 343 -18.68 -25.24 2.20
N VAL A 344 -19.44 -26.18 2.76
CA VAL A 344 -20.51 -25.87 3.72
C VAL A 344 -19.96 -25.15 4.96
N ARG A 345 -18.77 -25.55 5.46
CA ARG A 345 -18.11 -24.83 6.56
C ARG A 345 -17.64 -23.44 6.16
N PHE A 346 -17.11 -23.28 4.95
CA PHE A 346 -16.76 -21.97 4.41
C PHE A 346 -17.99 -21.05 4.34
N LEU A 347 -19.11 -21.54 3.80
CA LEU A 347 -20.37 -20.78 3.76
C LEU A 347 -20.83 -20.38 5.16
N ARG A 348 -20.69 -21.27 6.15
CA ARG A 348 -20.98 -20.96 7.55
C ARG A 348 -20.07 -19.87 8.11
N HIS A 349 -18.79 -19.87 7.73
CA HIS A 349 -17.87 -18.81 8.14
C HIS A 349 -18.29 -17.46 7.57
N LEU A 350 -18.71 -17.41 6.29
CA LEU A 350 -19.28 -16.21 5.70
C LEU A 350 -20.52 -15.73 6.50
N THR A 351 -21.41 -16.65 6.89
CA THR A 351 -22.64 -16.29 7.63
C THR A 351 -22.39 -15.82 9.07
N GLN A 352 -21.25 -16.25 9.64
CA GLN A 352 -20.83 -15.90 10.98
C GLN A 352 -19.89 -14.70 11.03
N THR A 353 -19.49 -14.16 9.88
CA THR A 353 -18.65 -12.97 9.82
C THR A 353 -19.36 -11.81 10.51
N ARG A 354 -18.67 -11.17 11.46
CA ARG A 354 -19.10 -9.96 12.15
C ARG A 354 -18.03 -8.91 11.91
N VAL A 355 -18.46 -7.67 11.72
CA VAL A 355 -17.58 -6.57 11.33
C VAL A 355 -17.69 -5.49 12.38
N SER A 356 -16.55 -5.04 12.91
CA SER A 356 -16.47 -3.83 13.72
C SER A 356 -15.69 -2.75 12.98
N ILE A 357 -16.36 -1.67 12.58
CA ILE A 357 -15.71 -0.56 11.85
C ILE A 357 -14.79 0.25 12.79
N GLY A 358 -15.01 0.16 14.10
CA GLY A 358 -14.28 0.93 15.12
C GLY A 358 -12.84 0.49 15.37
N GLY A 359 -12.48 -0.75 15.00
CA GLY A 359 -11.12 -1.29 15.22
C GLY A 359 -10.05 -0.72 14.29
N ILE A 360 -10.45 -0.29 13.09
CA ILE A 360 -9.52 0.21 12.08
C ILE A 360 -9.28 1.70 12.29
N LYS A 361 -8.04 2.13 12.50
CA LYS A 361 -7.68 3.57 12.48
C LYS A 361 -7.57 4.06 11.03
N SER A 362 -8.17 5.22 10.73
CA SER A 362 -8.21 5.78 9.35
C SER A 362 -6.91 6.44 8.92
N ALA A 363 -6.03 6.77 9.86
CA ALA A 363 -4.76 7.41 9.55
C ALA A 363 -3.64 6.42 9.87
N PRO A 364 -2.73 6.14 8.92
CA PRO A 364 -1.49 5.47 9.27
C PRO A 364 -0.74 6.34 10.29
N PRO A 365 -0.03 5.73 11.25
CA PRO A 365 0.84 6.50 12.14
C PRO A 365 1.87 7.27 11.31
N THR A 366 2.15 8.51 11.72
CA THR A 366 3.22 9.29 11.08
C THR A 366 4.54 8.50 11.19
N PRO A 367 5.29 8.33 10.09
CA PRO A 367 6.59 7.67 10.14
C PRO A 367 7.48 8.31 11.18
N ILE A 368 8.26 7.50 11.90
CA ILE A 368 9.21 8.01 12.89
C ILE A 368 10.29 8.80 12.13
N PRO A 369 10.49 10.09 12.45
CA PRO A 369 11.34 10.94 11.64
C PRO A 369 12.84 10.76 11.94
N TYR A 370 13.67 10.76 10.88
CA TYR A 370 15.11 10.47 10.89
C TYR A 370 16.04 11.38 11.71
N LYS A 371 15.56 12.41 12.42
CA LYS A 371 16.48 13.31 13.13
C LYS A 371 15.91 13.83 14.45
N ASN A 372 16.30 13.14 15.52
CA ASN A 372 16.72 13.77 16.77
C ASN A 372 18.19 13.40 17.01
N LYS A 373 19.09 14.39 16.99
CA LYS A 373 20.54 14.21 17.18
C LYS A 373 20.94 13.65 18.56
N SER A 374 19.99 13.40 19.46
CA SER A 374 20.23 12.89 20.81
C SER A 374 20.13 11.37 20.95
N GLU A 375 19.69 10.63 19.94
CA GLU A 375 19.52 9.18 20.06
C GLU A 375 20.50 8.44 19.15
N ALA A 376 21.67 8.11 19.71
CA ALA A 376 22.59 7.09 19.18
C ALA A 376 21.97 5.66 19.12
N LYS A 377 20.63 5.56 19.15
CA LYS A 377 19.80 4.35 19.15
C LYS A 377 18.73 4.36 18.04
N SER A 378 18.67 5.40 17.20
CA SER A 378 17.68 5.44 16.11
C SER A 378 18.00 4.40 15.05
N ASN A 379 17.04 3.52 14.76
CA ASN A 379 17.19 2.40 13.83
C ASN A 379 16.84 2.87 12.40
N ASP A 380 17.57 3.87 11.91
CA ASP A 380 17.25 4.56 10.65
C ASP A 380 17.27 3.59 9.45
N ASP A 381 18.27 2.70 9.41
CA ASP A 381 18.39 1.66 8.39
C ASP A 381 17.16 0.75 8.33
N TYR A 382 16.57 0.42 9.49
CA TYR A 382 15.36 -0.40 9.54
C TYR A 382 14.16 0.30 8.91
N PHE A 383 13.94 1.58 9.19
CA PHE A 383 12.82 2.31 8.59
C PHE A 383 13.00 2.49 7.08
N GLU A 384 14.25 2.64 6.61
CA GLU A 384 14.53 2.67 5.18
C GLU A 384 14.27 1.32 4.51
N ASP A 385 14.68 0.23 5.15
CA ASP A 385 14.45 -1.13 4.66
C ASP A 385 12.96 -1.49 4.63
N VAL A 386 12.19 -1.12 5.66
CA VAL A 386 10.73 -1.27 5.68
C VAL A 386 10.09 -0.49 4.52
N TRP A 387 10.48 0.78 4.36
CA TRP A 387 9.96 1.63 3.30
C TRP A 387 10.26 1.10 1.88
N ARG A 388 11.47 0.57 1.66
CA ARG A 388 11.85 -0.08 0.40
C ARG A 388 11.05 -1.37 0.19
N SER A 389 10.89 -2.18 1.23
CA SER A 389 10.11 -3.41 1.19
C SER A 389 8.65 -3.15 0.83
N ASP A 390 8.03 -2.15 1.45
CA ASP A 390 6.65 -1.74 1.14
C ASP A 390 6.48 -1.33 -0.32
N LYS A 391 7.47 -0.61 -0.89
CA LYS A 391 7.45 -0.25 -2.31
C LYS A 391 7.55 -1.45 -3.24
N ASP A 392 8.37 -2.44 -2.89
CA ASP A 392 8.52 -3.63 -3.71
C ASP A 392 7.27 -4.51 -3.62
N LEU A 393 6.70 -4.67 -2.42
CA LEU A 393 5.40 -5.31 -2.23
C LEU A 393 4.28 -4.60 -3.00
N ALA A 394 4.29 -3.26 -3.06
CA ALA A 394 3.31 -2.49 -3.84
C ALA A 394 3.45 -2.72 -5.36
N LYS A 395 4.69 -2.84 -5.85
CA LYS A 395 4.94 -3.24 -7.26
C LYS A 395 4.43 -4.65 -7.52
N ASP A 396 4.63 -5.57 -6.58
CA ASP A 396 4.18 -6.95 -6.74
C ASP A 396 2.66 -7.05 -6.72
N LEU A 397 1.97 -6.27 -5.87
CA LEU A 397 0.52 -6.11 -5.91
C LEU A 397 0.04 -5.54 -7.26
N ALA A 398 0.80 -4.64 -7.90
CA ALA A 398 0.43 -4.10 -9.22
C ALA A 398 0.68 -5.06 -10.38
N LYS A 399 1.56 -6.05 -10.19
CA LYS A 399 1.85 -7.12 -11.17
C LYS A 399 0.85 -8.27 -11.06
N ASN A 400 0.53 -8.68 -9.84
CA ASN A 400 -0.43 -9.75 -9.57
C ASN A 400 -1.83 -9.16 -9.58
N LEU A 401 -2.65 -9.53 -10.58
CA LEU A 401 -4.00 -8.96 -10.73
C LEU A 401 -5.04 -9.57 -9.77
N SER A 402 -4.68 -10.66 -9.10
CA SER A 402 -5.48 -11.40 -8.13
C SER A 402 -4.54 -12.15 -7.18
N LEU A 403 -4.88 -12.21 -5.89
CA LEU A 403 -4.19 -13.07 -4.92
C LEU A 403 -4.93 -14.40 -4.73
N PHE A 404 -6.10 -14.55 -5.33
CA PHE A 404 -6.98 -15.71 -5.15
C PHE A 404 -6.32 -17.03 -5.59
N ASP A 405 -5.51 -16.97 -6.65
CA ASP A 405 -4.89 -18.16 -7.26
C ASP A 405 -3.51 -18.50 -6.67
N MET A 406 -3.00 -17.70 -5.72
CA MET A 406 -1.68 -17.90 -5.10
C MET A 406 -1.71 -19.01 -4.05
N ASN A 407 -1.88 -20.23 -4.52
CA ASN A 407 -2.15 -21.41 -3.69
C ASN A 407 -0.98 -22.40 -3.67
N THR A 408 0.04 -22.22 -4.50
CA THR A 408 1.20 -23.11 -4.58
C THR A 408 2.50 -22.34 -4.48
N THR A 409 3.57 -23.02 -4.04
CA THR A 409 4.90 -22.40 -3.92
C THR A 409 5.45 -21.90 -5.27
N LYS A 410 5.01 -22.48 -6.38
CA LYS A 410 5.41 -22.09 -7.75
C LYS A 410 4.86 -20.72 -8.15
N ASP A 411 3.81 -20.27 -7.49
CA ASP A 411 3.17 -18.98 -7.78
C ASP A 411 3.99 -17.81 -7.21
N PHE A 412 4.98 -18.10 -6.36
CA PHE A 412 5.83 -17.11 -5.72
C PHE A 412 7.20 -17.05 -6.39
N LYS A 413 7.53 -15.88 -6.96
CA LYS A 413 8.87 -15.57 -7.46
C LYS A 413 9.66 -14.82 -6.39
N LEU A 414 9.97 -15.51 -5.29
CA LEU A 414 10.76 -14.91 -4.21
C LEU A 414 12.20 -14.64 -4.67
N ALA A 415 12.70 -13.44 -4.40
CA ALA A 415 14.11 -13.15 -4.59
C ALA A 415 14.94 -14.10 -3.72
N THR A 416 16.05 -14.61 -4.26
CA THR A 416 16.95 -15.48 -3.50
C THR A 416 17.45 -14.71 -2.30
N ALA A 417 17.31 -15.28 -1.10
CA ALA A 417 17.84 -14.65 0.11
C ALA A 417 19.32 -14.31 -0.12
N PRO A 418 19.76 -13.09 0.21
CA PRO A 418 21.17 -12.75 0.07
C PRO A 418 22.00 -13.80 0.82
N PRO A 419 23.11 -14.28 0.25
CA PRO A 419 23.87 -15.39 0.82
C PRO A 419 24.20 -15.05 2.27
N ARG A 420 23.98 -16.02 3.18
CA ARG A 420 24.31 -15.87 4.61
C ARG A 420 25.75 -15.36 4.69
N ARG A 421 25.92 -14.08 5.05
CA ARG A 421 27.25 -13.49 5.23
C ARG A 421 27.92 -14.26 6.35
N SER A 422 29.07 -14.87 6.07
CA SER A 422 29.80 -15.65 7.08
C SER A 422 30.07 -14.78 8.30
N PHE A 423 30.04 -15.40 9.49
CA PHE A 423 30.35 -14.72 10.75
C PHE A 423 31.67 -13.94 10.67
N ARG A 424 32.65 -14.47 9.92
CA ARG A 424 33.94 -13.84 9.65
C ARG A 424 33.84 -12.52 8.86
N LYS A 425 32.96 -12.43 7.86
CA LYS A 425 32.71 -11.18 7.13
C LYS A 425 31.95 -10.15 7.97
N LYS A 426 31.05 -10.60 8.85
CA LYS A 426 30.38 -9.70 9.82
C LYS A 426 31.39 -9.16 10.85
N ALA A 427 32.24 -10.03 11.40
CA ALA A 427 33.30 -9.64 12.34
C ALA A 427 34.30 -8.67 11.70
N GLN A 428 34.74 -8.93 10.46
CA GLN A 428 35.63 -8.01 9.72
C GLN A 428 34.98 -6.65 9.43
N MET A 429 33.68 -6.59 9.16
CA MET A 429 33.00 -5.30 8.99
C MET A 429 32.85 -4.55 10.31
N ILE A 430 32.61 -5.25 11.43
CA ILE A 430 32.58 -4.65 12.76
C ILE A 430 33.98 -4.11 13.12
N GLU A 431 35.02 -4.90 12.88
CA GLU A 431 36.42 -4.52 13.09
C GLU A 431 36.81 -3.32 12.22
N GLN A 432 36.41 -3.31 10.94
CA GLN A 432 36.62 -2.17 10.03
C GLN A 432 35.82 -0.92 10.45
N ALA A 433 34.61 -1.07 10.99
CA ALA A 433 33.82 0.05 11.48
C ALA A 433 34.43 0.65 12.77
N CYS A 434 34.97 -0.19 13.66
CA CYS A 434 35.68 0.26 14.86
C CYS A 434 37.02 0.95 14.52
N VAL A 435 37.73 0.53 13.47
CA VAL A 435 38.99 1.16 13.03
C VAL A 435 38.78 2.58 12.45
N VAL A 436 37.58 2.88 11.92
CA VAL A 436 37.25 4.22 11.40
C VAL A 436 37.01 5.24 12.53
N GLU A 437 36.62 4.81 13.74
CA GLU A 437 36.47 5.71 14.90
C GLU A 437 37.83 6.15 15.49
N GLU A 438 38.90 5.36 15.33
CA GLU A 438 40.23 5.69 15.87
C GLU A 438 41.06 6.62 14.97
N THR A 439 40.65 6.88 13.72
CA THR A 439 41.45 7.67 12.74
C THR A 439 41.05 9.14 12.61
N PHE A 440 40.32 9.71 13.57
CA PHE A 440 39.98 11.15 13.60
C PHE A 440 40.88 12.00 14.53
N THR A 441 42.16 11.65 14.62
CA THR A 441 43.19 12.58 15.13
C THR A 441 44.30 12.71 14.10
N ASP A 442 44.09 13.46 13.02
CA ASP A 442 45.21 14.08 12.29
C ASP A 442 44.76 15.31 11.51
N VAL A 443 45.15 16.45 12.07
CA VAL A 443 45.67 17.69 11.46
C VAL A 443 45.28 17.96 10.00
N TRP A 444 44.45 19.00 9.82
CA TRP A 444 44.22 19.66 8.52
C TRP A 444 45.54 20.17 7.90
N PRO A 445 45.88 19.84 6.65
CA PRO A 445 47.03 20.43 5.99
C PRO A 445 46.69 21.84 5.47
N GLN A 446 47.34 22.86 6.04
CA GLN A 446 47.48 24.18 5.41
C GLN A 446 48.26 24.02 4.11
N LYS A 447 47.65 24.42 2.99
CA LYS A 447 48.32 24.50 1.69
C LYS A 447 49.07 25.83 1.58
N ASP A 448 50.39 25.75 1.47
CA ASP A 448 51.20 26.76 0.79
C ASP A 448 51.80 26.17 -0.52
N PRO A 449 52.04 27.01 -1.55
CA PRO A 449 52.18 26.56 -2.93
C PRO A 449 53.59 26.07 -3.26
N LEU A 450 53.68 24.98 -4.04
CA LEU A 450 54.94 24.46 -4.58
C LEU A 450 55.34 25.16 -5.90
N PRO A 451 56.64 25.45 -6.10
CA PRO A 451 57.19 25.81 -7.42
C PRO A 451 57.61 24.56 -8.23
N PRO A 452 57.97 24.72 -9.53
CA PRO A 452 57.68 23.73 -10.57
C PRO A 452 58.87 22.90 -11.09
N LYS A 453 58.52 21.96 -12.00
CA LYS A 453 59.31 21.16 -12.97
C LYS A 453 59.74 19.77 -12.48
N ALA A 454 59.85 18.71 -13.30
CA ALA A 454 59.40 18.29 -14.64
C ALA A 454 59.81 16.77 -14.75
N PRO A 455 59.85 16.10 -15.92
CA PRO A 455 59.01 14.92 -16.22
C PRO A 455 59.81 13.62 -16.47
N SER A 456 59.10 12.60 -17.02
CA SER A 456 59.57 11.34 -17.66
C SER A 456 59.52 10.10 -16.74
N SER A 457 59.19 8.87 -17.19
CA SER A 457 58.68 8.32 -18.44
C SER A 457 58.53 6.80 -18.29
N SER A 458 57.51 6.19 -18.94
CA SER A 458 57.50 4.82 -19.52
C SER A 458 57.64 3.62 -18.54
N ALA A 459 57.17 2.38 -18.77
CA ALA A 459 56.63 1.70 -19.92
C ALA A 459 55.80 0.45 -19.49
N ALA A 460 54.77 0.14 -20.27
CA ALA A 460 54.34 -1.15 -20.81
C ALA A 460 54.41 -2.48 -19.99
N GLN A 461 53.21 -3.05 -19.77
CA GLN A 461 52.72 -4.39 -20.17
C GLN A 461 53.58 -5.66 -19.95
N ARG A 462 53.01 -6.66 -19.26
CA ARG A 462 52.57 -7.97 -19.84
C ARG A 462 52.09 -8.97 -18.75
N LYS A 463 50.91 -9.56 -18.97
CA LYS A 463 50.43 -10.89 -18.48
C LYS A 463 50.77 -11.95 -19.55
N PRO A 464 50.42 -13.27 -19.47
CA PRO A 464 49.82 -14.12 -18.42
C PRO A 464 50.61 -15.46 -18.20
N ALA A 465 50.27 -16.38 -17.29
CA ALA A 465 49.37 -17.55 -17.46
C ALA A 465 49.79 -18.66 -16.43
N PRO A 466 49.27 -19.91 -16.41
CA PRO A 466 48.20 -20.35 -15.50
C PRO A 466 48.52 -21.59 -14.61
N ARG A 467 47.51 -21.97 -13.81
CA ARG A 467 47.27 -23.14 -12.91
C ARG A 467 48.01 -24.48 -13.19
N PRO A 468 48.08 -25.38 -12.17
CA PRO A 468 47.12 -26.49 -12.17
C PRO A 468 46.50 -26.86 -10.80
N GLN A 469 45.40 -27.61 -10.90
CA GLN A 469 44.53 -28.18 -9.87
C GLN A 469 45.14 -29.43 -9.22
N ASN A 470 44.68 -29.79 -8.02
CA ASN A 470 44.58 -31.18 -7.59
C ASN A 470 43.29 -31.41 -6.76
N THR A 471 42.39 -32.18 -7.37
CA THR A 471 41.49 -33.26 -6.86
C THR A 471 42.12 -34.06 -5.69
N GLN A 472 41.45 -34.71 -4.72
CA GLN A 472 40.05 -35.02 -4.32
C GLN A 472 40.17 -35.76 -2.93
N PRO A 473 39.23 -36.61 -2.43
CA PRO A 473 38.02 -36.38 -1.62
C PRO A 473 38.04 -37.10 -0.22
N ASP A 474 36.84 -37.28 0.34
CA ASP A 474 36.37 -38.26 1.36
C ASP A 474 36.40 -37.82 2.83
N LEU A 475 35.43 -38.13 3.70
CA LEU A 475 34.13 -38.84 3.69
C LEU A 475 33.48 -38.50 5.07
N LEU A 476 32.13 -38.51 5.15
CA LEU A 476 31.24 -38.90 6.29
C LEU A 476 31.59 -38.41 7.73
N GLU A 477 30.69 -37.91 8.59
CA GLU A 477 29.36 -38.42 8.95
C GLU A 477 28.77 -37.55 10.09
N GLN A 478 27.44 -37.67 10.29
CA GLN A 478 26.67 -37.53 11.53
C GLN A 478 26.30 -36.15 12.13
N ASN A 479 24.99 -35.88 12.02
CA ASN A 479 24.03 -35.49 13.07
C ASN A 479 24.58 -34.80 14.33
N GLU A 480 24.05 -33.60 14.62
CA GLU A 480 23.42 -33.37 15.93
C GLU A 480 22.36 -32.27 15.89
N TYR A 481 21.18 -32.68 16.34
CA TYR A 481 20.00 -31.90 16.64
C TYR A 481 20.24 -31.23 18.00
N VAL A 482 20.25 -29.90 18.09
CA VAL A 482 20.04 -29.22 19.39
C VAL A 482 19.10 -28.04 19.18
N SER A 483 17.88 -28.25 19.68
CA SER A 483 16.90 -27.25 20.07
C SER A 483 17.47 -26.37 21.17
N VAL A 484 17.39 -25.04 21.01
CA VAL A 484 17.34 -24.13 22.18
C VAL A 484 16.30 -23.04 21.91
N LEU A 485 15.26 -23.14 22.71
CA LEU A 485 14.19 -22.18 22.96
C LEU A 485 14.67 -20.93 23.71
N ASN A 486 13.80 -19.91 23.67
CA ASN A 486 13.71 -18.71 24.52
C ASN A 486 14.71 -17.61 24.19
N TRP A 487 14.23 -16.45 23.72
CA TRP A 487 13.73 -15.31 24.51
C TRP A 487 12.72 -14.51 23.68
#